data_AF-A0A917K549-F1
#
_entry.id   AF-A0A917K549-F1
#
_cell.length_a   1.000
_cell.length_b   1.000
_cell.length_c   1.000
_cell.angle_alpha   90.00
_cell.angle_beta   90.00
_cell.angle_gamma   90.00
#
_symmetry.space_group_name_H-M   'P 1'
#
loop_
_entity.id
_entity.type
_entity.pdbx_description
1 polymer ?
#
loop_
_entity_poly.entity_id
_entity_poly.type
_entity_poly.pdbx_seq_one_letter_code
_entity_poly.pdbx_strand_id
1 'polypeptide(L)'
;MRVFAALGRYIDHADPATRIANSVALLVGSNGPFYPAYVWYLAPEAGPVSLATMAASPFFLAIPWLSRRSAVAARVALPVVGIANTVWTAALLGPATGVAVFLFPCLLLAMLSWREKTAMFVLLGAGLAAQQALLRWPWPALSGLDPMVQGNLVALNAMSVGALLAVLVASLAGLLRDHDVADGRGTPP
;
A
#
# COMPACT_ATOMS: atom_id res chain seq x y z
N MET A 1 7.33 -20.69 -15.83
CA MET A 1 6.22 -20.18 -16.68
C MET A 1 4.82 -20.37 -16.08
N ARG A 2 4.46 -21.52 -15.49
CA ARG A 2 3.09 -21.77 -14.93
C ARG A 2 2.67 -20.84 -13.79
N VAL A 3 3.59 -20.46 -12.88
CA VAL A 3 3.30 -19.59 -11.73
C VAL A 3 2.96 -18.17 -12.17
N PHE A 4 3.75 -17.56 -13.06
CA PHE A 4 3.46 -16.22 -13.60
C PHE A 4 2.11 -16.17 -14.33
N ALA A 5 1.77 -17.21 -15.09
CA ALA A 5 0.44 -17.31 -15.72
C ALA A 5 -0.70 -17.48 -14.69
N ALA A 6 -0.46 -18.18 -13.58
CA ALA A 6 -1.43 -18.28 -12.49
C ALA A 6 -1.61 -16.94 -11.77
N LEU A 7 -0.53 -16.21 -11.49
CA LEU A 7 -0.57 -14.86 -10.90
C LEU A 7 -1.26 -13.87 -11.83
N GLY A 8 -0.96 -13.91 -13.14
CA GLY A 8 -1.64 -13.08 -14.14
C GLY A 8 -3.16 -13.31 -14.13
N ARG A 9 -3.60 -14.57 -14.15
CA ARG A 9 -5.03 -14.91 -14.00
C ARG A 9 -5.62 -14.54 -12.63
N TYR A 10 -4.79 -14.46 -11.59
CA TYR A 10 -5.25 -14.12 -10.25
C TYR A 10 -5.58 -12.63 -10.13
N ILE A 11 -4.74 -11.76 -10.73
CA ILE A 11 -4.92 -10.31 -10.70
C ILE A 11 -5.84 -9.78 -11.80
N ASP A 12 -6.11 -10.58 -12.82
CA ASP A 12 -6.91 -10.16 -13.96
C ASP A 12 -8.35 -9.79 -13.58
N HIS A 13 -8.85 -8.72 -14.19
CA HIS A 13 -10.19 -8.18 -13.95
C HIS A 13 -10.62 -7.29 -15.12
N ALA A 14 -11.90 -7.32 -15.51
CA ALA A 14 -12.41 -6.54 -16.64
C ALA A 14 -12.26 -5.02 -16.41
N ASP A 15 -12.64 -4.53 -15.23
CA ASP A 15 -12.43 -3.14 -14.82
C ASP A 15 -10.93 -2.82 -14.62
N PRO A 16 -10.34 -1.89 -15.39
CA PRO A 16 -8.92 -1.56 -15.31
C PRO A 16 -8.46 -1.04 -13.95
N ALA A 17 -9.28 -0.21 -13.27
CA ALA A 17 -8.95 0.31 -11.94
C ALA A 17 -8.85 -0.83 -10.90
N THR A 18 -9.74 -1.81 -10.98
CA THR A 18 -9.69 -3.01 -10.13
C THR A 18 -8.49 -3.89 -10.47
N ARG A 19 -8.09 -4.00 -11.74
CA ARG A 19 -6.88 -4.73 -12.15
C ARG A 19 -5.61 -4.09 -11.59
N ILE A 20 -5.54 -2.75 -11.57
CA ILE A 20 -4.46 -2.00 -10.91
C ILE A 20 -4.47 -2.31 -9.41
N ALA A 21 -5.63 -2.25 -8.76
CA ALA A 21 -5.76 -2.57 -7.33
C ALA A 21 -5.24 -3.99 -7.03
N ASN A 22 -5.62 -4.98 -7.84
CA ASN A 22 -5.18 -6.36 -7.68
C ASN A 22 -3.66 -6.51 -7.85
N SER A 23 -3.09 -5.85 -8.86
CA SER A 23 -1.64 -5.85 -9.12
C SER A 23 -0.86 -5.27 -7.94
N VAL A 24 -1.29 -4.11 -7.42
CA VAL A 24 -0.65 -3.46 -6.27
C VAL A 24 -0.82 -4.30 -5.01
N ALA A 25 -2.00 -4.86 -4.78
CA ALA A 25 -2.25 -5.76 -3.65
C ALA A 25 -1.33 -6.97 -3.67
N LEU A 26 -1.13 -7.58 -4.84
CA LEU A 26 -0.19 -8.69 -4.99
C LEU A 26 1.25 -8.26 -4.74
N LEU A 27 1.66 -7.10 -5.28
CA LEU A 27 3.00 -6.54 -5.09
C LEU A 27 3.30 -6.30 -3.60
N VAL A 28 2.42 -5.57 -2.91
CA VAL A 28 2.58 -5.21 -1.49
C VAL A 28 2.45 -6.45 -0.60
N GLY A 29 1.47 -7.30 -0.85
CA GLY A 29 1.26 -8.54 -0.09
C GLY A 29 2.44 -9.49 -0.18
N SER A 30 3.07 -9.59 -1.36
CA SER A 30 4.26 -10.41 -1.59
C SER A 30 5.52 -9.82 -0.96
N ASN A 31 5.55 -8.51 -0.68
CA ASN A 31 6.68 -7.87 0.01
C ASN A 31 6.70 -8.16 1.52
N GLY A 32 5.55 -8.39 2.14
CA GLY A 32 5.48 -8.51 3.60
C GLY A 32 6.39 -9.58 4.23
N PRO A 33 6.65 -10.74 3.60
CA PRO A 33 7.66 -11.70 4.10
C PRO A 33 9.11 -11.23 4.00
N PHE A 34 9.42 -10.29 3.11
CA PHE A 34 10.79 -9.78 2.90
C PHE A 34 11.10 -8.57 3.78
N TYR A 35 10.08 -7.79 4.15
CA TYR A 35 10.27 -6.60 4.98
C TYR A 35 11.01 -6.87 6.31
N PRO A 36 10.64 -7.91 7.10
CA PRO A 36 11.37 -8.24 8.32
C PRO A 36 12.85 -8.55 8.08
N ALA A 37 13.21 -9.14 6.94
CA ALA A 37 14.60 -9.45 6.62
C ALA A 37 15.43 -8.15 6.44
N TYR A 38 14.86 -7.13 5.79
CA TYR A 38 15.51 -5.82 5.67
C TYR A 38 15.63 -5.12 7.03
N VAL A 39 14.60 -5.21 7.88
CA VAL A 39 14.63 -4.64 9.23
C VAL A 39 15.67 -5.34 10.09
N TRP A 40 15.77 -6.68 10.05
CA TRP A 40 16.81 -7.43 10.76
C TRP A 40 18.22 -7.02 10.37
N TYR A 41 18.42 -6.67 9.10
CA TYR A 41 19.73 -6.26 8.60
C TYR A 41 20.12 -4.85 9.07
N LEU A 42 19.16 -3.92 9.17
CA LEU A 42 19.43 -2.50 9.48
C LEU A 42 19.20 -2.11 10.96
N ALA A 43 18.36 -2.87 11.65
CA ALA A 43 18.00 -2.70 13.06
C ALA A 43 17.71 -4.08 13.68
N PRO A 44 18.76 -4.89 13.95
CA PRO A 44 18.61 -6.27 14.43
C PRO A 44 17.72 -6.41 15.67
N GLU A 45 17.70 -5.39 16.53
CA GLU A 45 16.93 -5.34 17.77
C GLU A 45 15.42 -5.34 17.51
N ALA A 46 14.98 -4.77 16.39
CA ALA A 46 13.57 -4.78 15.98
C ALA A 46 13.19 -5.99 15.13
N GLY A 47 14.13 -6.84 14.75
CA GLY A 47 13.90 -8.00 13.90
C GLY A 47 12.73 -8.88 14.37
N PRO A 48 12.71 -9.37 15.63
CA PRO A 48 11.62 -10.20 16.13
C PRO A 48 10.25 -9.51 16.07
N VAL A 49 10.18 -8.24 16.45
CA VAL A 49 8.92 -7.45 16.41
C VAL A 49 8.50 -7.17 14.97
N SER A 50 9.45 -7.01 14.05
CA SER A 50 9.16 -6.77 12.64
C SER A 50 8.46 -7.95 11.96
N LEU A 51 8.59 -9.19 12.45
CA LEU A 51 7.80 -10.32 11.95
C LEU A 51 6.29 -10.05 12.04
N ALA A 52 5.85 -9.29 13.03
CA ALA A 52 4.44 -8.95 13.19
C ALA A 52 3.90 -8.08 12.04
N THR A 53 4.77 -7.44 11.24
CA THR A 53 4.33 -6.71 10.03
C THR A 53 3.83 -7.66 8.94
N MET A 54 4.26 -8.93 8.96
CA MET A 54 3.79 -9.96 8.01
C MET A 54 2.29 -10.24 8.16
N ALA A 55 1.68 -9.88 9.30
CA ALA A 55 0.26 -10.06 9.54
C ALA A 55 -0.62 -9.35 8.50
N ALA A 56 -0.14 -8.29 7.87
CA ALA A 56 -0.88 -7.57 6.82
C ALA A 56 -0.87 -8.29 5.46
N SER A 57 0.15 -9.10 5.15
CA SER A 57 0.29 -9.81 3.88
C SER A 57 -0.95 -10.61 3.46
N PRO A 58 -1.56 -11.47 4.31
CA PRO A 58 -2.73 -12.23 3.91
C PRO A 58 -3.90 -11.34 3.52
N PHE A 59 -4.08 -10.17 4.16
CA PHE A 59 -5.16 -9.24 3.82
C PHE A 59 -4.94 -8.60 2.44
N PHE A 60 -3.71 -8.22 2.11
CA PHE A 60 -3.38 -7.75 0.76
C PHE A 60 -3.59 -8.85 -0.29
N LEU A 61 -3.09 -10.06 -0.02
CA LEU A 61 -3.21 -11.18 -0.95
C LEU A 61 -4.66 -11.66 -1.15
N ALA A 62 -5.57 -11.33 -0.23
CA ALA A 62 -7.00 -11.62 -0.36
C ALA A 62 -7.75 -10.63 -1.27
N ILE A 63 -7.18 -9.48 -1.61
CA ILE A 63 -7.86 -8.45 -2.42
C ILE A 63 -8.22 -8.92 -3.83
N PRO A 64 -7.34 -9.60 -4.60
CA PRO A 64 -7.72 -10.11 -5.91
C PRO A 64 -8.85 -11.14 -5.84
N TRP A 65 -8.87 -11.98 -4.80
CA TRP A 65 -10.01 -12.85 -4.54
C TRP A 65 -11.30 -12.07 -4.23
N LEU A 66 -11.22 -11.00 -3.42
CA LEU A 66 -12.37 -10.13 -3.12
C LEU A 66 -12.89 -9.43 -4.37
N SER A 67 -12.01 -9.06 -5.30
CA SER A 67 -12.37 -8.37 -6.55
C SER A 67 -13.33 -9.17 -7.41
N ARG A 68 -13.26 -10.51 -7.35
CA ARG A 68 -14.18 -11.42 -8.07
C ARG A 68 -15.61 -11.35 -7.54
N ARG A 69 -15.79 -10.87 -6.31
CA ARG A 69 -17.10 -10.70 -5.68
C ARG A 69 -17.60 -9.27 -5.80
N SER A 70 -16.70 -8.30 -5.66
CA SER A 70 -17.02 -6.88 -5.82
C SER A 70 -15.78 -6.06 -6.15
N ALA A 71 -15.79 -5.45 -7.33
CA ALA A 71 -14.79 -4.49 -7.78
C ALA A 71 -14.68 -3.28 -6.85
N VAL A 72 -15.81 -2.78 -6.33
CA VAL A 72 -15.83 -1.68 -5.36
C VAL A 72 -15.19 -2.12 -4.05
N ALA A 73 -15.57 -3.28 -3.52
CA ALA A 73 -15.02 -3.78 -2.27
C ALA A 73 -13.50 -3.96 -2.33
N ALA A 74 -12.96 -4.48 -3.44
CA ALA A 74 -11.50 -4.60 -3.62
C ALA A 74 -10.80 -3.24 -3.66
N ARG A 75 -11.33 -2.26 -4.41
CA ARG A 75 -10.76 -0.92 -4.51
C ARG A 75 -10.82 -0.13 -3.20
N VAL A 76 -11.81 -0.40 -2.35
CA VAL A 76 -11.92 0.18 -1.00
C VAL A 76 -11.03 -0.57 0.00
N ALA A 77 -11.01 -1.90 -0.05
CA ALA A 77 -10.22 -2.71 0.88
C ALA A 77 -8.72 -2.43 0.78
N LEU A 78 -8.20 -2.20 -0.44
CA LEU A 78 -6.78 -1.95 -0.66
C LEU A 78 -6.22 -0.75 0.15
N PRO A 79 -6.75 0.49 0.03
CA PRO A 79 -6.29 1.60 0.85
C PRO A 79 -6.62 1.42 2.34
N VAL A 80 -7.73 0.75 2.70
CA VAL A 80 -8.06 0.46 4.11
C VAL A 80 -6.99 -0.42 4.75
N VAL A 81 -6.62 -1.53 4.10
CA VAL A 81 -5.57 -2.44 4.55
C VAL A 81 -4.21 -1.72 4.55
N GLY A 82 -3.95 -0.87 3.56
CA GLY A 82 -2.76 -0.01 3.51
C GLY A 82 -2.63 0.94 4.71
N ILE A 83 -3.70 1.65 5.05
CA ILE A 83 -3.75 2.56 6.20
C ILE A 83 -3.56 1.75 7.49
N ALA A 84 -4.31 0.67 7.67
CA ALA A 84 -4.23 -0.19 8.84
C ALA A 84 -2.81 -0.77 9.01
N ASN A 85 -2.20 -1.27 7.94
CA ASN A 85 -0.83 -1.77 7.95
C ASN A 85 0.18 -0.68 8.30
N THR A 86 0.00 0.54 7.79
CA THR A 86 0.91 1.66 8.09
C THR A 86 0.84 2.05 9.57
N VAL A 87 -0.38 2.16 10.12
CA VAL A 87 -0.58 2.43 11.55
C VAL A 87 -0.02 1.30 12.41
N TRP A 88 -0.29 0.05 12.03
CA TRP A 88 0.23 -1.14 12.71
C TRP A 88 1.77 -1.15 12.74
N THR A 89 2.40 -0.90 11.59
CA THR A 89 3.86 -0.89 11.49
C THR A 89 4.47 0.29 12.23
N ALA A 90 3.81 1.46 12.26
CA ALA A 90 4.23 2.59 13.07
C ALA A 90 4.14 2.30 14.57
N ALA A 91 3.10 1.59 15.03
CA ALA A 91 2.99 1.14 16.42
C ALA A 91 4.09 0.13 16.78
N LEU A 92 4.43 -0.78 15.85
CA LEU A 92 5.48 -1.78 16.06
C LEU A 92 6.88 -1.17 16.11
N LEU A 93 7.25 -0.39 15.09
CA LEU A 93 8.64 0.04 14.87
C LEU A 93 8.91 1.49 15.31
N GLY A 94 7.85 2.28 15.45
CA GLY A 94 7.90 3.69 15.82
C GLY A 94 7.69 4.62 14.62
N PRO A 95 7.07 5.80 14.84
CA PRO A 95 6.79 6.75 13.77
C PRO A 95 8.06 7.39 13.18
N ALA A 96 9.18 7.43 13.93
CA ALA A 96 10.43 8.03 13.46
C ALA A 96 11.13 7.18 12.39
N THR A 97 10.68 5.94 12.15
CA THR A 97 11.17 5.09 11.06
C THR A 97 10.78 5.58 9.66
N GLY A 98 9.98 6.64 9.55
CA GLY A 98 9.48 7.16 8.27
C GLY A 98 8.37 6.31 7.66
N VAL A 99 7.87 5.29 8.35
CA VAL A 99 6.81 4.41 7.83
C VAL A 99 5.50 5.14 7.56
N ALA A 100 5.20 6.24 8.27
CA ALA A 100 3.99 7.04 8.05
C ALA A 100 3.87 7.54 6.60
N VAL A 101 4.98 7.69 5.88
CA VAL A 101 5.01 8.12 4.46
C VAL A 101 4.27 7.11 3.55
N PHE A 102 4.07 5.85 3.96
CA PHE A 102 3.22 4.88 3.24
C PHE A 102 1.74 5.30 3.15
N LEU A 103 1.28 6.28 3.93
CA LEU A 103 -0.06 6.85 3.76
C LEU A 103 -0.23 7.60 2.44
N PHE A 104 0.83 8.16 1.84
CA PHE A 104 0.74 8.81 0.52
C PHE A 104 0.32 7.84 -0.60
N PRO A 105 0.95 6.65 -0.76
CA PRO A 105 0.42 5.59 -1.61
C PRO A 105 -1.05 5.25 -1.33
N CYS A 106 -1.47 5.21 -0.06
CA CYS A 106 -2.86 4.91 0.29
C CYS A 106 -3.84 5.98 -0.19
N LEU A 107 -3.46 7.26 -0.10
CA LEU A 107 -4.24 8.37 -0.66
C LEU A 107 -4.37 8.26 -2.18
N LEU A 108 -3.28 7.90 -2.87
CA LEU A 108 -3.28 7.71 -4.31
C LEU A 108 -4.14 6.51 -4.73
N LEU A 109 -4.11 5.43 -3.94
CA LEU A 109 -4.95 4.24 -4.12
C LEU A 109 -6.44 4.54 -3.91
N ALA A 110 -6.80 5.46 -3.02
CA ALA A 110 -8.19 5.89 -2.84
C ALA A 110 -8.79 6.44 -4.14
N MET A 111 -7.97 7.05 -5.01
CA MET A 111 -8.41 7.57 -6.32
C MET A 111 -8.90 6.46 -7.26
N LEU A 112 -8.51 5.20 -7.05
CA LEU A 112 -9.06 4.08 -7.83
C LEU A 112 -10.57 3.93 -7.61
N SER A 113 -11.10 4.41 -6.48
CA SER A 113 -12.53 4.43 -6.16
C SER A 113 -13.27 5.65 -6.72
N TRP A 114 -12.73 6.36 -7.72
CA TRP A 114 -13.30 7.61 -8.28
C TRP A 114 -14.77 7.54 -8.71
N ARG A 115 -15.24 6.36 -9.15
CA ARG A 115 -16.65 6.11 -9.51
C ARG A 115 -17.56 6.15 -8.29
N GLU A 116 -17.03 5.81 -7.11
CA GLU A 116 -17.69 5.81 -5.81
C GLU A 116 -17.17 6.99 -4.98
N LYS A 117 -17.54 8.22 -5.37
CA LYS A 117 -16.98 9.46 -4.81
C LYS A 117 -17.03 9.51 -3.28
N THR A 118 -18.11 9.03 -2.66
CA THR A 118 -18.24 8.96 -1.20
C THR A 118 -17.12 8.11 -0.60
N ALA A 119 -16.89 6.90 -1.14
CA ALA A 119 -15.82 6.03 -0.69
C ALA A 119 -14.45 6.68 -0.90
N MET A 120 -14.21 7.29 -2.08
CA MET A 120 -12.97 8.02 -2.36
C MET A 120 -12.69 9.12 -1.32
N PHE A 121 -13.66 10.00 -1.05
CA PHE A 121 -13.47 11.09 -0.08
C PHE A 121 -13.32 10.59 1.36
N VAL A 122 -14.07 9.56 1.75
CA VAL A 122 -13.91 8.91 3.07
C VAL A 122 -12.50 8.34 3.22
N LEU A 123 -11.99 7.66 2.20
CA LEU A 123 -10.64 7.07 2.23
C LEU A 123 -9.54 8.14 2.26
N LEU A 124 -9.69 9.21 1.48
CA LEU A 124 -8.76 10.36 1.53
C LEU A 124 -8.77 11.00 2.92
N GLY A 125 -9.95 11.26 3.48
CA GLY A 125 -10.11 11.78 4.83
C GLY A 125 -9.50 10.88 5.89
N ALA A 126 -9.73 9.57 5.79
CA ALA A 126 -9.17 8.58 6.71
C ALA A 126 -7.64 8.52 6.63
N GLY A 127 -7.06 8.56 5.42
CA GLY A 127 -5.61 8.59 5.25
C GLY A 127 -4.97 9.85 5.81
N LEU A 128 -5.58 11.02 5.58
CA LEU A 128 -5.12 12.29 6.15
C LEU A 128 -5.26 12.32 7.68
N ALA A 129 -6.37 11.81 8.22
CA ALA A 129 -6.57 11.70 9.66
C ALA A 129 -5.54 10.76 10.30
N ALA A 130 -5.26 9.62 9.67
CA ALA A 130 -4.21 8.70 10.12
C ALA A 130 -2.83 9.37 10.09
N GLN A 131 -2.53 10.17 9.06
CA GLN A 131 -1.27 10.91 8.98
C GLN A 131 -1.13 11.87 10.16
N GLN A 132 -2.18 12.64 10.47
CA GLN A 132 -2.17 13.56 11.61
C GLN A 132 -2.08 12.82 12.95
N ALA A 133 -2.73 11.67 13.08
CA ALA A 133 -2.64 10.84 14.27
C ALA A 133 -1.23 10.29 14.48
N LEU A 134 -0.56 9.83 13.42
CA LEU A 134 0.82 9.33 13.50
C LEU A 134 1.86 10.44 13.79
N LEU A 135 1.64 11.67 13.30
CA LEU A 135 2.48 12.81 13.66
C LEU A 135 2.39 13.18 15.14
N ARG A 136 1.26 12.86 15.79
CA ARG A 136 1.00 13.13 17.21
C ARG A 136 1.00 11.85 18.04
N TRP A 137 1.64 10.79 17.54
CA TRP A 137 1.58 9.47 18.14
C TRP A 137 2.13 9.53 19.57
N PRO A 138 1.29 9.31 20.60
CA PRO A 138 1.69 9.58 21.98
C PRO A 138 2.45 8.42 22.62
N TRP A 139 2.50 7.26 21.96
CA TRP A 139 2.96 6.01 22.57
C TRP A 139 4.33 5.59 22.05
N PRO A 140 5.19 4.98 22.88
CA PRO A 140 6.44 4.42 22.42
C PRO A 140 6.21 3.27 21.43
N ALA A 141 7.21 3.01 20.58
CA ALA A 141 7.21 1.85 19.70
C ALA A 141 7.22 0.54 20.51
N LEU A 142 6.49 -0.48 20.06
CA LEU A 142 6.50 -1.80 20.70
C LEU A 142 7.86 -2.51 20.58
N SER A 143 8.66 -2.15 19.58
CA SER A 143 10.05 -2.60 19.43
C SER A 143 10.97 -2.09 20.54
N GLY A 144 10.58 -1.04 21.27
CA GLY A 144 11.45 -0.36 22.23
C GLY A 144 12.66 0.33 21.58
N LEU A 145 12.69 0.46 20.25
CA LEU A 145 13.81 1.07 19.53
C LEU A 145 14.00 2.53 19.92
N ASP A 146 15.26 2.90 20.18
CA ASP A 146 15.67 4.29 20.29
C ASP A 146 15.39 5.04 18.97
N PRO A 147 14.87 6.28 19.02
CA PRO A 147 14.60 7.08 17.81
C PRO A 147 15.79 7.24 16.86
N MET A 148 17.03 7.22 17.36
CA MET A 148 18.23 7.26 16.53
C MET A 148 18.37 5.99 15.67
N VAL A 149 18.10 4.81 16.24
CA VAL A 149 18.13 3.54 15.51
C VAL A 149 16.95 3.43 14.55
N GLN A 150 15.79 4.01 14.88
CA GLN A 150 14.67 4.15 13.94
C GLN A 150 15.07 4.92 12.67
N GLY A 151 16.01 5.87 12.80
CA GLY A 151 16.58 6.63 11.69
C GLY A 151 17.20 5.75 10.59
N ASN A 152 17.77 4.60 10.93
CA ASN A 152 18.35 3.66 9.95
C ASN A 152 17.31 3.11 8.98
N LEU A 153 16.04 3.04 9.41
CA LEU A 153 14.93 2.53 8.61
C LEU A 153 14.27 3.61 7.74
N VAL A 154 14.57 4.90 7.95
CA VAL A 154 13.98 6.01 7.19
C VAL A 154 14.32 5.88 5.71
N ALA A 155 15.59 5.66 5.37
CA ALA A 155 16.00 5.53 3.98
C ALA A 155 15.35 4.30 3.31
N LEU A 156 15.27 3.16 4.01
CA LEU A 156 14.62 1.94 3.53
C LEU A 156 13.14 2.19 3.21
N ASN A 157 12.41 2.76 4.17
CA ASN A 157 10.98 3.05 4.02
C ASN A 157 10.76 4.12 2.93
N ALA A 158 11.58 5.17 2.88
CA ALA A 158 11.47 6.21 1.85
C ALA A 158 11.72 5.66 0.44
N MET A 159 12.74 4.81 0.24
CA MET A 159 12.98 4.16 -1.06
C MET A 159 11.82 3.24 -1.46
N SER A 160 11.29 2.48 -0.51
CA SER A 160 10.15 1.58 -0.75
C SER A 160 8.90 2.36 -1.16
N VAL A 161 8.62 3.47 -0.46
CA VAL A 161 7.49 4.35 -0.80
C VAL A 161 7.71 5.01 -2.16
N GLY A 162 8.92 5.52 -2.44
CA GLY A 162 9.25 6.13 -3.73
C GLY A 162 9.03 5.17 -4.90
N ALA A 163 9.49 3.93 -4.76
CA ALA A 163 9.26 2.89 -5.77
C ALA A 163 7.76 2.57 -5.94
N LEU A 164 7.02 2.42 -4.84
CA LEU A 164 5.58 2.15 -4.89
C LEU A 164 4.80 3.32 -5.52
N LEU A 165 5.12 4.57 -5.16
CA LEU A 165 4.52 5.75 -5.76
C LEU A 165 4.80 5.82 -7.26
N ALA A 166 6.03 5.52 -7.70
CA ALA A 166 6.35 5.49 -9.12
C ALA A 166 5.47 4.49 -9.89
N VAL A 167 5.30 3.27 -9.34
CA VAL A 167 4.41 2.25 -9.91
C VAL A 167 2.96 2.73 -9.95
N LEU A 168 2.46 3.33 -8.88
CA LEU A 168 1.08 3.82 -8.79
C LEU A 168 0.81 4.97 -9.75
N VAL A 169 1.71 5.96 -9.80
CA VAL A 169 1.59 7.10 -10.71
C VAL A 169 1.61 6.63 -12.16
N ALA A 170 2.53 5.74 -12.52
CA ALA A 170 2.57 5.17 -13.88
C ALA A 170 1.28 4.42 -14.22
N SER A 171 0.76 3.62 -13.28
CA SER A 171 -0.48 2.85 -13.48
C SER A 171 -1.70 3.76 -13.65
N LEU A 172 -1.81 4.81 -12.83
CA LEU A 172 -2.91 5.77 -12.91
C LEU A 172 -2.81 6.66 -14.15
N ALA A 173 -1.60 7.07 -14.54
CA ALA A 173 -1.39 7.82 -15.78
C ALA A 173 -1.81 6.98 -17.01
N GLY A 174 -1.50 5.69 -17.03
CA GLY A 174 -1.99 4.77 -18.05
C GLY A 174 -3.51 4.69 -18.08
N LEU A 175 -4.14 4.53 -16.90
CA LEU A 175 -5.60 4.49 -16.77
C LEU A 175 -6.28 5.76 -17.31
N LEU A 176 -5.74 6.94 -16.99
CA LEU A 176 -6.28 8.22 -17.44
C LEU A 176 -6.14 8.38 -18.97
N ARG A 177 -4.99 7.99 -19.53
CA ARG A 177 -4.78 8.01 -20.98
C ARG A 177 -5.79 7.12 -21.71
N ASP A 178 -6.03 5.91 -21.20
CA ASP A 178 -6.99 4.98 -21.80
C ASP A 178 -8.41 5.54 -21.78
N HIS A 179 -8.79 6.25 -20.71
CA HIS A 179 -10.08 6.96 -20.63
C HIS A 179 -10.16 8.12 -21.63
N ASP A 180 -9.10 8.93 -21.74
CA ASP A 180 -9.08 10.08 -22.67
C ASP A 180 -9.17 9.62 -24.13
N VAL A 181 -8.52 8.50 -24.48
CA VAL A 181 -8.62 7.89 -25.82
C VAL A 181 -10.04 7.37 -26.07
N ALA A 182 -10.66 6.70 -25.09
CA ALA A 182 -12.04 6.22 -25.21
C ALA A 182 -13.07 7.34 -25.38
N ASP A 183 -12.81 8.50 -24.78
CA ASP A 183 -13.64 9.71 -24.88
C ASP A 183 -13.34 10.57 -26.13
N GLY A 184 -12.40 10.17 -27.00
CA GLY A 184 -12.01 10.92 -28.20
C GLY A 184 -11.20 12.18 -27.92
N ARG A 185 -10.64 12.32 -26.70
CA ARG A 185 -9.84 13.47 -26.26
C ARG A 185 -8.33 13.21 -26.29
N GLY A 186 -7.90 11.96 -26.45
CA GLY A 186 -6.49 11.55 -26.51
C GLY A 186 -5.98 11.28 -27.93
N THR A 187 -4.69 11.50 -28.16
CA THR A 187 -3.98 11.00 -29.35
C THR A 187 -3.62 9.52 -29.16
N PRO A 188 -3.91 8.63 -30.13
CA PRO A 188 -3.51 7.23 -30.02
C PRO A 188 -1.97 7.09 -29.95
N PRO A 189 -1.45 6.06 -29.27
CA PRO A 189 -0.02 5.80 -29.15
C PRO A 189 0.65 5.46 -30.48
#